data_AF-A0A3D2CH01-F1
#
_entry.id   AF-A0A3D2CH01-F1
#
_cell.length_a   1.000
_cell.length_b   1.000
_cell.length_c   1.000
_cell.angle_alpha   90.00
_cell.angle_beta   90.00
_cell.angle_gamma   90.00
#
_symmetry.space_group_name_H-M   'P 1'
#
loop_
_entity.id
_entity.type
_entity.pdbx_description
1 polymer ?
#
loop_
_entity_poly.entity_id
_entity_poly.type
_entity_poly.pdbx_seq_one_letter_code
_entity_poly.pdbx_strand_id
1 'polypeptide(L)'
;MPQPRAARVAAELTRMQAFFPIMQLLGNRLAATRPFDGFTVGMSAHLTTHTAALVQELTLGGGTWAICAASDATTDQGVVELLRANGVHVYTSTSRKDHHLQVLDHLPNLLAEAGGNLIGT
;
A
#
# COMPACT_ATOMS: atom_id res chain seq x y z
N MET A 1 7.06 -9.97 21.67
CA MET A 1 6.50 -8.62 21.89
C MET A 1 6.38 -7.95 20.53
N PRO A 2 5.26 -7.30 20.17
CA PRO A 2 5.19 -6.53 18.93
C PRO A 2 6.24 -5.40 18.98
N GLN A 3 6.95 -5.20 17.88
CA GLN A 3 8.04 -4.23 17.77
C GLN A 3 7.52 -2.79 18.00
N PRO A 4 8.29 -1.87 18.61
CA PRO A 4 7.81 -0.53 18.99
C PRO A 4 7.17 0.27 17.84
N ARG A 5 7.62 0.05 16.60
CA ARG A 5 7.06 0.70 15.40
C ARG A 5 5.67 0.17 15.04
N ALA A 6 5.46 -1.14 15.12
CA ALA A 6 4.18 -1.78 14.80
C ALA A 6 3.07 -1.33 15.75
N ALA A 7 3.37 -1.18 17.05
CA ALA A 7 2.40 -0.70 18.03
C ALA A 7 1.95 0.76 17.77
N ARG A 8 2.89 1.65 17.40
CA ARG A 8 2.56 3.03 17.02
C ARG A 8 1.67 3.07 15.77
N VAL A 9 2.08 2.35 14.72
CA VAL A 9 1.33 2.34 13.46
C VAL A 9 -0.08 1.78 13.66
N ALA A 10 -0.24 0.73 14.47
CA ALA A 10 -1.56 0.19 14.82
C ALA A 10 -2.44 1.23 15.53
N ALA A 11 -1.91 1.97 16.52
CA ALA A 11 -2.66 3.01 17.20
C ALA A 11 -3.06 4.16 16.26
N GLU A 12 -2.16 4.57 15.36
CA GLU A 12 -2.45 5.60 14.37
C GLU A 12 -3.45 5.12 13.29
N LEU A 13 -3.42 3.85 12.88
CA LEU A 13 -4.41 3.27 11.94
C LEU A 13 -5.81 3.33 12.50
N THR A 14 -5.99 2.91 13.76
CA THR A 14 -7.28 3.00 14.45
C THR A 14 -7.79 4.44 14.45
N ARG A 15 -6.88 5.41 14.64
CA ARG A 15 -7.21 6.84 14.54
C ARG A 15 -7.62 7.20 13.11
N MET A 16 -6.86 6.82 12.09
CA MET A 16 -7.20 7.10 10.69
C MET A 16 -8.59 6.56 10.32
N GLN A 17 -8.92 5.33 10.69
CA GLN A 17 -10.23 4.75 10.44
C GLN A 17 -11.37 5.52 11.13
N ALA A 18 -11.15 6.02 12.34
CA ALA A 18 -12.13 6.85 13.04
C ALA A 18 -12.31 8.24 12.40
N PHE A 19 -11.23 8.86 11.90
CA PHE A 19 -11.29 10.18 11.25
C PHE A 19 -11.80 10.11 9.81
N PHE A 20 -11.62 8.98 9.11
CA PHE A 20 -12.03 8.77 7.73
C PHE A 20 -13.04 7.61 7.63
N PRO A 21 -14.31 7.82 8.03
CA PRO A 21 -15.32 6.76 8.10
C PRO A 21 -15.62 6.12 6.72
N ILE A 22 -15.29 6.81 5.62
CA ILE A 22 -15.42 6.27 4.27
C ILE A 22 -14.54 5.05 4.02
N MET A 23 -13.44 4.88 4.77
CA MET A 23 -12.49 3.78 4.58
C MET A 23 -13.18 2.42 4.77
N GLN A 24 -13.85 2.21 5.91
CA GLN A 24 -14.56 0.95 6.17
C GLN A 24 -15.73 0.71 5.21
N LEU A 25 -16.44 1.76 4.80
CA LEU A 25 -17.52 1.66 3.82
C LEU A 25 -16.99 1.21 2.45
N LEU A 26 -15.85 1.76 2.03
CA LEU A 26 -15.16 1.38 0.80
C LEU A 26 -14.68 -0.08 0.89
N GLY A 27 -14.00 -0.45 1.97
CA GLY A 27 -13.49 -1.80 2.17
C GLY A 27 -14.58 -2.85 2.16
N ASN A 28 -15.69 -2.61 2.87
CA ASN A 28 -16.85 -3.53 2.85
C ASN A 28 -17.42 -3.72 1.43
N ARG A 29 -17.51 -2.64 0.66
CA ARG A 29 -18.00 -2.70 -0.73
C ARG A 29 -17.02 -3.46 -1.64
N LEU A 30 -15.72 -3.22 -1.49
CA LEU A 30 -14.67 -3.90 -2.25
C LEU A 30 -14.59 -5.38 -1.87
N ALA A 31 -14.69 -5.73 -0.59
CA ALA A 31 -14.74 -7.10 -0.11
C ALA A 31 -15.92 -7.89 -0.70
N ALA A 32 -17.09 -7.24 -0.84
CA ALA A 32 -18.29 -7.88 -1.38
C ALA A 32 -18.23 -8.13 -2.89
N THR A 33 -17.55 -7.26 -3.64
CA THR A 33 -17.54 -7.31 -5.12
C THR A 33 -16.22 -7.82 -5.71
N ARG A 34 -15.16 -7.84 -4.90
CA ARG A 34 -13.80 -8.26 -5.23
C ARG A 34 -13.34 -7.83 -6.64
N PRO A 35 -13.42 -6.53 -6.98
CA PRO A 35 -13.25 -6.07 -8.35
C PRO A 35 -11.81 -6.19 -8.89
N PHE A 36 -10.83 -6.44 -8.01
CA PHE A 36 -9.44 -6.58 -8.39
C PHE A 36 -9.00 -8.05 -8.53
N ASP A 37 -9.90 -9.02 -8.33
CA ASP A 37 -9.57 -10.42 -8.54
C ASP A 37 -9.09 -10.68 -9.97
N GLY A 38 -7.95 -11.37 -10.10
CA GLY A 38 -7.29 -11.63 -11.37
C GLY A 38 -6.45 -10.46 -11.91
N PHE A 39 -6.47 -9.29 -11.27
CA PHE A 39 -5.63 -8.15 -11.62
C PHE A 39 -4.42 -8.01 -10.71
N THR A 40 -3.34 -7.48 -11.27
CA THR A 40 -2.22 -6.91 -10.53
C THR A 40 -2.34 -5.38 -10.53
N VAL A 41 -2.27 -4.78 -9.35
CA VAL A 41 -2.23 -3.33 -9.15
C VAL A 41 -0.81 -2.91 -8.79
N GLY A 42 -0.22 -2.09 -9.65
CA GLY A 42 1.05 -1.40 -9.38
C GLY A 42 0.77 -0.02 -8.80
N MET A 43 1.47 0.36 -7.75
CA MET A 43 1.28 1.68 -7.14
C MET A 43 2.58 2.33 -6.70
N SER A 44 2.70 3.64 -6.93
CA SER A 44 3.70 4.49 -6.29
C SER A 44 3.00 5.42 -5.31
N ALA A 45 3.40 5.41 -4.04
CA ALA A 45 2.74 6.20 -3.01
C ALA A 45 3.67 6.70 -1.91
N HIS A 46 3.29 7.80 -1.26
CA HIS A 46 3.86 8.21 0.03
C HIS A 46 3.39 7.23 1.12
N LEU A 47 4.30 6.44 1.68
CA LEU A 47 3.96 5.36 2.62
C LEU A 47 3.78 5.90 4.04
N THR A 48 2.63 6.53 4.26
CA THR A 48 2.17 7.07 5.56
C THR A 48 1.09 6.19 6.16
N THR A 49 0.74 6.40 7.44
CA THR A 49 -0.36 5.68 8.09
C THR A 49 -1.70 5.89 7.39
N HIS A 50 -1.96 7.08 6.84
CA HIS A 50 -3.18 7.33 6.06
C HIS A 50 -3.22 6.50 4.78
N THR A 51 -2.11 6.46 4.04
CA THR A 51 -1.99 5.59 2.85
C THR A 51 -2.14 4.12 3.23
N ALA A 52 -1.57 3.69 4.37
CA ALA A 52 -1.71 2.32 4.86
C ALA A 52 -3.17 1.95 5.13
N ALA A 53 -3.93 2.85 5.78
CA ALA A 53 -5.36 2.66 6.03
C ALA A 53 -6.13 2.51 4.71
N LEU A 54 -5.86 3.36 3.71
CA LEU A 54 -6.49 3.24 2.40
C LEU A 54 -6.13 1.92 1.69
N VAL A 55 -4.84 1.56 1.64
CA VAL A 55 -4.37 0.34 0.96
C VAL A 55 -4.98 -0.91 1.59
N GLN A 56 -5.12 -0.96 2.91
CA GLN A 56 -5.78 -2.09 3.58
C GLN A 56 -7.21 -2.28 3.06
N GLU A 57 -7.99 -1.21 2.97
CA GLU A 57 -9.36 -1.31 2.46
C GLU A 57 -9.40 -1.65 0.96
N LEU A 58 -8.46 -1.12 0.17
CA LEU A 58 -8.37 -1.43 -1.26
C LEU A 58 -8.05 -2.90 -1.52
N THR A 59 -7.12 -3.49 -0.76
CA THR A 59 -6.70 -4.89 -0.90
C THR A 59 -7.83 -5.88 -0.56
N LEU A 60 -8.86 -5.47 0.20
CA LEU A 60 -10.06 -6.29 0.39
C LEU A 60 -10.80 -6.57 -0.93
N GLY A 61 -10.62 -5.71 -1.93
CA GLY A 61 -11.11 -5.91 -3.29
C GLY A 61 -10.40 -7.03 -4.06
N GLY A 62 -9.42 -7.69 -3.47
CA GLY A 62 -8.67 -8.78 -4.08
C GLY A 62 -7.48 -8.31 -4.92
N GLY A 63 -7.02 -9.20 -5.80
CA GLY A 63 -5.89 -8.96 -6.68
C GLY A 63 -4.51 -9.03 -6.01
N THR A 64 -3.47 -8.82 -6.82
CA THR A 64 -2.08 -8.74 -6.37
C THR A 64 -1.67 -7.28 -6.29
N TRP A 65 -1.06 -6.87 -5.19
CA TRP A 65 -0.66 -5.48 -4.97
C TRP A 65 0.85 -5.36 -4.88
N ALA A 66 1.43 -4.53 -5.75
CA ALA A 66 2.83 -4.17 -5.74
C ALA A 66 2.96 -2.65 -5.59
N ILE A 67 3.64 -2.20 -4.53
CA ILE A 67 3.75 -0.80 -4.15
C ILE A 67 5.22 -0.41 -4.05
N CYS A 68 5.61 0.73 -4.61
CA CYS A 68 6.87 1.37 -4.30
C CYS A 68 6.69 2.68 -3.52
N ALA A 69 7.69 3.02 -2.71
CA ALA A 69 7.76 4.31 -2.05
C ALA A 69 7.98 5.44 -3.08
N ALA A 70 7.13 6.46 -3.08
CA ALA A 70 7.31 7.65 -3.92
C ALA A 70 8.44 8.57 -3.41
N SER A 71 8.72 8.56 -2.10
CA SER A 71 9.79 9.34 -1.49
C SER A 71 10.19 8.77 -0.13
N ASP A 72 11.51 8.66 0.09
CA ASP A 72 12.10 8.19 1.34
C ASP A 72 11.74 9.09 2.52
N ALA A 73 11.67 10.41 2.30
CA ALA A 73 11.36 11.39 3.35
C ALA A 73 9.95 11.21 3.94
N THR A 74 9.05 10.62 3.16
CA THR A 74 7.64 10.41 3.54
C THR A 74 7.31 8.96 3.88
N THR A 75 8.32 8.08 3.86
CA THR A 75 8.12 6.65 4.04
C THR A 75 8.31 6.26 5.49
N ASP A 76 7.22 5.81 6.11
CA ASP A 76 7.24 5.22 7.44
C ASP A 76 7.58 3.73 7.35
N GLN A 77 8.73 3.33 7.93
CA GLN A 77 9.17 1.94 7.89
C GLN A 77 8.21 0.99 8.63
N GLY A 78 7.47 1.47 9.64
CA GLY A 78 6.44 0.65 10.29
C GLY A 78 5.25 0.37 9.36
N VAL A 79 4.92 1.28 8.45
CA VAL A 79 3.90 1.08 7.41
C VAL A 79 4.39 0.09 6.36
N VAL A 80 5.66 0.18 5.96
CA VAL A 80 6.27 -0.79 5.05
C VAL A 80 6.20 -2.21 5.62
N GLU A 81 6.61 -2.37 6.89
CA GLU A 81 6.55 -3.65 7.61
C GLU A 81 5.12 -4.20 7.68
N LEU A 82 4.15 -3.35 8.03
CA LEU A 82 2.74 -3.69 8.11
C LEU A 82 2.15 -4.14 6.77
N LEU A 83 2.36 -3.38 5.70
CA LEU A 83 1.80 -3.69 4.39
C LEU A 83 2.37 -5.01 3.85
N ARG A 84 3.67 -5.26 4.06
CA ARG A 84 4.30 -6.55 3.75
C ARG A 84 3.69 -7.70 4.55
N ALA A 85 3.46 -7.48 5.85
CA ALA A 85 2.81 -8.49 6.70
C ALA A 85 1.38 -8.81 6.24
N ASN A 86 0.70 -7.85 5.61
CA ASN A 86 -0.63 -8.01 5.01
C ASN A 86 -0.60 -8.59 3.57
N GLY A 87 0.55 -9.09 3.11
CA GLY A 87 0.68 -9.75 1.81
C GLY A 87 0.88 -8.80 0.62
N VAL A 88 1.13 -7.52 0.85
CA VAL A 88 1.43 -6.56 -0.22
C VAL A 88 2.93 -6.59 -0.55
N HIS A 89 3.28 -6.63 -1.84
CA HIS A 89 4.66 -6.49 -2.27
C HIS A 89 5.08 -5.02 -2.13
N VAL A 90 5.94 -4.68 -1.17
CA VAL A 90 6.37 -3.29 -0.96
C VAL A 90 7.86 -3.14 -1.22
N TYR A 91 8.22 -2.19 -2.08
CA TYR A 91 9.59 -1.86 -2.47
C TYR A 91 9.95 -0.42 -2.07
N THR A 92 11.17 -0.23 -1.59
CA THR A 92 11.70 1.07 -1.12
C THR A 92 13.05 1.35 -1.77
N SER A 93 13.59 2.56 -1.68
CA SER A 93 14.93 2.90 -2.19
C SER A 93 16.06 2.03 -1.63
N THR A 94 15.86 1.47 -0.44
CA THR A 94 16.78 0.53 0.21
C THR A 94 16.78 -0.87 -0.42
N SER A 95 15.97 -1.10 -1.46
CA SER A 95 15.99 -2.34 -2.23
C SER A 95 17.29 -2.46 -3.03
N ARG A 96 17.76 -3.70 -3.27
CA ARG A 96 18.98 -3.93 -4.07
C ARG A 96 18.81 -3.62 -5.56
N LYS A 97 17.57 -3.67 -6.05
CA LYS A 97 17.18 -3.36 -7.41
C LYS A 97 16.37 -2.06 -7.40
N ASP A 98 16.25 -1.41 -8.56
CA ASP A 98 15.34 -0.29 -8.75
C ASP A 98 13.93 -0.67 -8.27
N HIS A 99 13.35 0.12 -7.38
CA HIS A 99 12.06 -0.22 -6.78
C HIS A 99 10.88 0.07 -7.70
N HIS A 100 11.02 0.96 -8.68
CA HIS A 100 10.00 1.20 -9.71
C HIS A 100 9.93 0.01 -10.64
N LEU A 101 11.08 -0.45 -11.16
CA LEU A 101 11.15 -1.65 -12.00
C LEU A 101 10.64 -2.89 -11.27
N GLN A 102 10.92 -3.03 -9.98
CA GLN A 102 10.39 -4.16 -9.21
C GLN A 102 8.86 -4.16 -9.10
N VAL A 103 8.19 -3.00 -9.12
CA VAL A 103 6.72 -2.95 -9.21
C VAL A 103 6.27 -3.33 -10.62
N LEU A 104 6.93 -2.81 -11.65
CA LEU A 104 6.60 -3.11 -13.05
C LEU A 104 6.86 -4.58 -13.43
N ASP A 105 7.81 -5.25 -12.78
CA ASP A 105 8.11 -6.68 -12.94
C ASP A 105 6.91 -7.58 -12.56
N HIS A 106 5.94 -7.07 -11.77
CA HIS A 106 4.67 -7.77 -11.51
C HIS A 106 3.66 -7.67 -12.65
N LEU A 107 3.99 -6.96 -13.73
CA LEU A 107 3.14 -6.75 -14.90
C LEU A 107 1.75 -6.18 -14.51
N PRO A 108 1.70 -4.99 -13.88
CA PRO A 108 0.45 -4.44 -13.38
C PRO A 108 -0.54 -4.16 -14.51
N ASN A 109 -1.80 -4.56 -14.29
CA ASN A 109 -2.91 -4.22 -15.17
C ASN A 109 -3.45 -2.82 -14.89
N LEU A 110 -3.29 -2.36 -13.65
CA LEU A 110 -3.74 -1.05 -13.17
C LEU A 110 -2.58 -0.34 -12.49
N LEU A 111 -2.47 0.97 -12.71
CA LEU A 111 -1.49 1.83 -12.06
C LEU A 111 -2.17 2.93 -11.23
N ALA A 112 -1.66 3.18 -10.04
CA ALA A 112 -1.96 4.34 -9.22
C ALA A 112 -0.66 5.03 -8.83
N GLU A 113 -0.55 6.34 -9.02
CA GLU A 113 0.77 6.99 -9.01
C GLU A 113 0.78 8.29 -8.21
N ALA A 114 1.87 8.51 -7.46
CA ALA A 114 2.25 9.79 -6.91
C ALA A 114 3.63 10.19 -7.48
N GLY A 115 3.65 11.14 -8.42
CA GLY A 115 4.89 11.72 -8.98
C GLY A 115 5.20 11.36 -10.43
N GLY A 116 4.62 10.28 -10.99
CA GLY A 116 4.74 9.93 -12.41
C GLY A 116 5.86 8.94 -12.76
N ASN A 117 6.58 8.41 -11.76
CA ASN A 117 7.77 7.58 -11.98
C ASN A 117 7.46 6.20 -12.57
N LEU A 118 6.39 5.49 -12.15
CA LEU A 118 6.06 4.19 -12.77
C LEU A 118 5.64 4.32 -14.23
N ILE A 119 5.08 5.47 -14.63
CA ILE A 119 4.67 5.72 -16.02
C ILE A 119 5.87 6.13 -16.88
N GLY A 120 6.84 6.82 -16.30
CA GLY A 120 8.04 7.29 -17.00
C GLY A 120 9.21 6.30 -17.05
N THR A 121 9.06 5.12 -16.43
CA THR A 121 10.07 4.05 -16.41
C THR A 121 9.86 3.09 -17.58
#